data_AF-A0A960XN38-F1
#
_entry.id   AF-A0A960XN38-F1
#
_cell.length_a   1.000
_cell.length_b   1.000
_cell.length_c   1.000
_cell.angle_alpha   90.00
_cell.angle_beta   90.00
_cell.angle_gamma   90.00
#
_symmetry.space_group_name_H-M   'P 1'
#
loop_
_entity.id
_entity.type
_entity.pdbx_description
1 polymer ?
#
loop_
_entity_poly.entity_id
_entity_poly.type
_entity_poly.pdbx_seq_one_letter_code
_entity_poly.pdbx_strand_id
1 'polypeptide(L)'
;LLDPLEARLRLPAWDLAPLAAVFPEYLSPQGTVDLTANVRPGLVFDAEVRLTNAVTKPIAPVGVLRQIQGRVRLDPDGLQLEGGQAELSGQPVAVAGAWRFQPPDTNGPPALRFTLSGTNLALARRADLFLRGDVALEVTGSALTNATVAGQVRLRNSLLLRDLQSLVSGNVQEPASRPPFFSVQPSPWGDWRLDLRVEGDRFLRVVTPVFRGRVSSGLQLTGTLREPVALGDVTV
;
A
#
# COMPACT_ATOMS: atom_id res chain seq x y z
N LEU A 1 -39.99 29.51 0.65
CA LEU A 1 -39.38 28.77 -0.47
C LEU A 1 -37.88 29.03 -0.39
N LEU A 2 -37.06 28.03 -0.08
CA LEU A 2 -35.61 28.15 -0.29
C LEU A 2 -35.37 27.86 -1.77
N ASP A 3 -34.72 28.77 -2.48
CA ASP A 3 -34.34 28.53 -3.86
C ASP A 3 -33.47 27.27 -3.95
N PRO A 4 -33.67 26.43 -4.98
CA PRO A 4 -32.81 25.28 -5.23
C PRO A 4 -31.36 25.76 -5.40
N LEU A 5 -30.53 25.56 -4.37
CA LEU A 5 -29.15 26.03 -4.36
C LEU A 5 -28.31 25.14 -5.30
N GLU A 6 -28.08 25.65 -6.51
CA GLU A 6 -27.10 25.10 -7.44
C GLU A 6 -25.79 25.88 -7.28
N ALA A 7 -24.70 25.18 -6.97
CA ALA A 7 -23.40 25.80 -6.76
C ALA A 7 -22.33 25.00 -7.50
N ARG A 8 -21.44 25.72 -8.18
CA ARG A 8 -20.26 25.15 -8.83
C ARG A 8 -19.01 25.73 -8.20
N LEU A 9 -18.19 24.87 -7.62
CA LEU A 9 -16.89 25.21 -7.06
C LEU A 9 -15.79 24.67 -7.99
N ARG A 10 -14.84 25.54 -8.34
CA ARG A 10 -13.63 25.15 -9.06
C ARG A 10 -12.42 25.72 -8.33
N LEU A 11 -11.59 24.82 -7.83
CA LEU A 11 -10.29 25.14 -7.26
C LEU A 11 -9.24 24.72 -8.30
N PRO A 12 -8.58 25.67 -8.98
CA PRO A 12 -7.48 25.35 -9.87
C PRO A 12 -6.29 24.81 -9.07
N ALA A 13 -5.32 24.17 -9.73
CA ALA A 13 -4.14 23.57 -9.13
C ALA A 13 -3.58 24.39 -7.96
N TRP A 14 -3.83 23.87 -6.75
CA TRP A 14 -3.37 24.45 -5.51
C TRP A 14 -2.24 23.60 -4.94
N ASP A 15 -1.19 24.28 -4.47
CA ASP A 15 -0.11 23.65 -3.74
C ASP A 15 -0.67 23.02 -2.46
N LEU A 16 -0.18 21.83 -2.13
CA LEU A 16 -0.55 21.11 -0.91
C LEU A 16 0.18 21.63 0.33
N ALA A 17 1.28 22.37 0.16
CA ALA A 17 2.08 22.91 1.26
C ALA A 17 1.27 23.75 2.29
N PRO A 18 0.35 24.65 1.87
CA PRO A 18 -0.47 25.43 2.81
C PRO A 18 -1.48 24.58 3.61
N LEU A 19 -1.81 23.38 3.15
CA LEU A 19 -2.76 22.47 3.81
C LEU A 19 -2.10 21.54 4.84
N ALA A 20 -0.80 21.75 5.13
CA ALA A 20 -0.01 20.88 6.00
C ALA A 20 -0.65 20.63 7.38
N ALA A 21 -1.35 21.60 7.95
CA ALA A 21 -1.98 21.50 9.28
C ALA A 21 -3.19 20.53 9.33
N VAL A 22 -3.86 20.30 8.20
CA VAL A 22 -5.02 19.41 8.07
C VAL A 22 -4.73 18.19 7.19
N PHE A 23 -3.46 17.99 6.84
CA PHE A 23 -3.05 16.98 5.89
C PHE A 23 -3.06 15.59 6.51
N PRO A 24 -3.43 14.54 5.76
CA PRO A 24 -3.42 13.19 6.28
C PRO A 24 -2.02 12.77 6.73
N GLU A 25 -1.93 12.01 7.82
CA GLU A 25 -0.66 11.66 8.45
C GLU A 25 0.30 10.92 7.51
N TYR A 26 -0.23 10.20 6.52
CA TYR A 26 0.52 9.37 5.58
C TYR A 26 1.00 10.10 4.31
N LEU A 27 0.51 11.31 4.03
CA LEU A 27 0.99 12.12 2.91
C LEU A 27 1.92 13.24 3.38
N SER A 28 2.93 13.52 2.55
CA SER A 28 3.70 14.74 2.67
C SER A 28 2.92 15.88 2.00
N PRO A 29 2.90 17.09 2.55
CA PRO A 29 2.23 18.25 1.96
C PRO A 29 3.04 18.78 0.77
N GLN A 30 3.16 17.97 -0.28
CA GLN A 30 3.88 18.21 -1.52
C GLN A 30 3.01 17.79 -2.70
N GLY A 31 3.12 18.50 -3.82
CA GLY A 31 2.33 18.27 -5.02
C GLY A 31 1.22 19.29 -5.17
N THR A 32 0.35 19.08 -6.16
CA THR A 32 -0.79 19.95 -6.43
C THR A 32 -2.10 19.17 -6.46
N VAL A 33 -3.18 19.84 -6.07
CA VAL A 33 -4.54 19.32 -6.17
C VAL A 33 -5.41 20.25 -7.00
N ASP A 34 -6.14 19.70 -7.96
CA ASP A 34 -7.24 20.37 -8.64
C ASP A 34 -8.55 19.78 -8.14
N LEU A 35 -9.56 20.62 -7.89
CA LEU A 35 -10.88 20.19 -7.47
C LEU A 35 -11.95 20.89 -8.29
N THR A 36 -12.88 20.11 -8.86
CA THR A 36 -14.13 20.62 -9.40
C THR A 36 -15.26 19.93 -8.67
N ALA A 37 -16.18 20.69 -8.09
CA ALA A 37 -17.36 20.17 -7.43
C ALA A 37 -18.62 20.88 -7.92
N ASN A 38 -19.67 20.11 -8.18
CA ASN A 38 -20.99 20.61 -8.50
C ASN A 38 -21.95 20.15 -7.40
N VAL A 39 -22.78 21.06 -6.92
CA VAL A 39 -23.83 20.79 -5.93
C VAL A 39 -25.15 21.18 -6.56
N ARG A 40 -26.10 20.24 -6.53
CA ARG A 40 -27.45 20.36 -7.08
C ARG A 40 -28.49 20.32 -5.95
N PRO A 41 -29.71 20.80 -6.23
CA PRO A 41 -30.81 20.78 -5.27
C PRO A 41 -31.05 19.37 -4.73
N GLY A 42 -31.28 19.26 -3.42
CA GLY A 42 -31.37 17.97 -2.72
C GLY A 42 -30.03 17.44 -2.18
N LEU A 43 -29.00 18.30 -2.07
CA LEU A 43 -27.64 17.95 -1.60
C LEU A 43 -26.96 16.86 -2.44
N VAL A 44 -27.40 16.70 -3.68
CA VAL A 44 -26.72 15.85 -4.66
C VAL A 44 -25.45 16.58 -5.08
N PHE A 45 -24.30 15.95 -4.90
CA PHE A 45 -23.02 16.53 -5.28
C PHE A 45 -22.22 15.58 -6.15
N ASP A 46 -21.37 16.12 -6.99
CA ASP A 46 -20.34 15.36 -7.69
C ASP A 46 -19.04 16.17 -7.65
N ALA A 47 -17.93 15.50 -7.39
CA ALA A 47 -16.62 16.12 -7.37
C ALA A 47 -15.58 15.29 -8.12
N GLU A 48 -14.72 15.97 -8.87
CA GLU A 48 -13.49 15.42 -9.43
C GLU A 48 -12.31 16.05 -8.68
N VAL A 49 -11.44 15.21 -8.16
CA VAL A 49 -10.17 15.59 -7.55
C VAL A 49 -9.04 15.01 -8.39
N ARG A 50 -8.11 15.85 -8.82
CA ARG A 50 -6.88 15.43 -9.49
C ARG A 50 -5.70 15.74 -8.60
N LEU A 51 -4.92 14.71 -8.30
CA LEU A 51 -3.68 14.82 -7.56
C LEU A 51 -2.52 14.72 -8.54
N THR A 52 -1.52 15.59 -8.40
CA THR A 52 -0.32 15.58 -9.24
C THR A 52 0.93 15.75 -8.40
N ASN A 53 1.95 14.92 -8.66
CA ASN A 53 3.26 14.97 -8.02
C ASN A 53 3.22 14.94 -6.48
N ALA A 54 2.27 14.19 -5.91
CA ALA A 54 2.20 14.02 -4.48
C ALA A 54 3.20 12.95 -3.98
N VAL A 55 3.48 12.98 -2.68
CA VAL A 55 4.52 12.16 -2.05
C VAL A 55 3.99 11.64 -0.72
N THR A 56 4.21 10.36 -0.39
CA THR A 56 3.89 9.86 0.96
C THR A 56 4.96 10.28 1.96
N LYS A 57 4.66 10.22 3.25
CA LYS A 57 5.73 10.06 4.25
C LYS A 57 6.35 8.66 4.10
N PRO A 58 7.55 8.38 4.66
CA PRO A 58 8.12 7.04 4.62
C PRO A 58 7.18 6.01 5.25
N ILE A 59 6.81 4.99 4.47
CA ILE A 59 5.98 3.86 4.90
C ILE A 59 6.93 2.69 5.14
N ALA A 60 7.15 2.34 6.40
CA ALA A 60 7.97 1.16 6.70
C ALA A 60 7.24 -0.13 6.24
N PRO A 61 7.93 -1.12 5.64
CA PRO A 61 9.36 -1.16 5.29
C PRO A 61 9.68 -0.73 3.84
N VAL A 62 8.69 -0.33 3.06
CA VAL A 62 8.78 -0.12 1.60
C VAL A 62 9.40 1.22 1.19
N GLY A 63 9.34 2.24 2.05
CA GLY A 63 9.89 3.57 1.80
C GLY A 63 8.82 4.58 1.34
N VAL A 64 9.21 5.51 0.48
CA VAL A 64 8.36 6.64 0.05
C VAL A 64 7.80 6.36 -1.34
N LEU A 65 6.49 6.58 -1.52
CA LEU A 65 5.86 6.69 -2.83
C LEU A 65 6.01 8.12 -3.34
N ARG A 66 6.52 8.26 -4.56
CA ARG A 66 6.76 9.56 -5.21
C ARG A 66 5.93 9.67 -6.48
N GLN A 67 5.85 10.88 -7.04
CA GLN A 67 5.15 11.14 -8.30
C GLN A 67 3.73 10.58 -8.30
N ILE A 68 3.06 10.68 -7.15
CA ILE A 68 1.70 10.18 -7.02
C ILE A 68 0.81 11.08 -7.86
N GLN A 69 0.12 10.45 -8.79
CA GLN A 69 -0.80 11.10 -9.70
C GLN A 69 -2.06 10.24 -9.82
N GLY A 70 -3.22 10.88 -9.87
CA GLY A 70 -4.46 10.14 -10.01
C GLY A 70 -5.67 11.04 -10.10
N ARG A 71 -6.76 10.45 -10.59
CA ARG A 71 -8.06 11.10 -10.63
C ARG A 71 -9.04 10.32 -9.76
N VAL A 72 -9.66 11.04 -8.85
CA VAL A 72 -10.71 10.56 -7.97
C VAL A 72 -12.01 11.25 -8.35
N ARG A 73 -13.07 10.47 -8.50
CA ARG A 73 -14.44 10.95 -8.59
C ARG A 73 -15.17 10.62 -7.32
N LEU A 74 -15.97 11.55 -6.85
CA LEU A 74 -16.75 11.44 -5.64
C LEU A 74 -18.18 11.83 -5.96
N ASP A 75 -19.12 11.03 -5.51
CA ASP A 75 -20.56 11.26 -5.62
C ASP A 75 -21.24 10.79 -4.31
N PRO A 76 -22.57 10.88 -4.17
CA PRO A 76 -23.23 10.48 -2.93
C PRO A 76 -23.16 8.97 -2.66
N ASP A 77 -22.92 8.16 -3.69
CA ASP A 77 -22.87 6.70 -3.57
C ASP A 77 -21.46 6.22 -3.18
N GLY A 78 -20.42 6.97 -3.54
CA GLY A 78 -19.05 6.64 -3.16
C GLY A 78 -17.94 7.44 -3.84
N LEU A 79 -16.76 6.83 -3.79
CA LEU A 79 -15.51 7.30 -4.36
C LEU A 79 -15.04 6.29 -5.41
N GLN A 80 -14.65 6.78 -6.59
CA GLN A 80 -14.01 6.01 -7.65
C GLN A 80 -12.63 6.59 -7.96
N LEU A 81 -11.60 5.77 -7.83
CA LEU A 81 -10.26 6.04 -8.35
C LEU A 81 -10.19 5.48 -9.77
N GLU A 82 -10.32 6.34 -10.78
CA GLU A 82 -10.31 5.95 -12.21
C GLU A 82 -8.93 5.42 -12.65
N GLY A 83 -7.89 5.81 -11.92
CA GLY A 83 -6.53 5.35 -12.14
C GLY A 83 -5.56 6.25 -11.39
N GLY A 84 -4.67 5.62 -10.63
CA GLY A 84 -3.57 6.25 -9.92
C GLY A 84 -2.26 5.58 -10.27
N GLN A 85 -1.21 6.38 -10.33
CA GLN A 85 0.16 5.93 -10.53
C GLN A 85 1.07 6.59 -9.51
N ALA A 86 2.13 5.88 -9.15
CA ALA A 86 3.19 6.39 -8.30
C ALA A 86 4.50 5.67 -8.63
N GLU A 87 5.60 6.12 -8.05
CA GLU A 87 6.88 5.45 -8.09
C GLU A 87 7.27 4.95 -6.71
N LEU A 88 7.61 3.66 -6.62
CA LEU A 88 8.26 3.06 -5.46
C LEU A 88 9.70 2.67 -5.82
N SER A 89 10.68 3.35 -5.22
CA SER A 89 12.10 3.15 -5.56
C SER A 89 12.41 3.25 -7.06
N GLY A 90 11.75 4.20 -7.74
CA GLY A 90 11.89 4.44 -9.18
C GLY A 90 11.25 3.39 -10.07
N GLN A 91 10.32 2.58 -9.54
CA GLN A 91 9.51 1.64 -10.31
C GLN A 91 8.04 2.04 -10.26
N PRO A 92 7.31 1.97 -11.39
CA PRO A 92 5.91 2.36 -11.41
C PRO A 92 5.04 1.39 -10.61
N VAL A 93 4.11 1.97 -9.86
CA VAL A 93 3.04 1.29 -9.13
C VAL A 93 1.73 1.88 -9.63
N ALA A 94 0.79 1.02 -10.01
CA ALA A 94 -0.54 1.41 -10.42
C ALA A 94 -1.56 1.03 -9.34
N VAL A 95 -2.53 1.89 -9.11
CA VAL A 95 -3.65 1.67 -8.19
C VAL A 95 -4.95 2.12 -8.85
N ALA A 96 -6.01 1.36 -8.66
CA ALA A 96 -7.36 1.69 -9.14
C ALA A 96 -8.38 1.08 -8.20
N GLY A 97 -9.60 1.59 -8.17
CA GLY A 97 -10.62 1.01 -7.32
C GLY A 97 -11.76 1.92 -6.96
N ALA A 98 -12.62 1.44 -6.08
CA ALA A 98 -13.81 2.11 -5.63
C ALA A 98 -14.06 1.88 -4.15
N TRP A 99 -14.70 2.85 -3.52
CA TRP A 99 -15.28 2.73 -2.19
C TRP A 99 -16.71 3.26 -2.20
N ARG A 100 -17.69 2.40 -1.96
CA ARG A 100 -19.09 2.77 -1.75
C ARG A 100 -19.33 3.12 -0.28
N PHE A 101 -20.01 4.24 -0.04
CA PHE A 101 -20.30 4.70 1.33
C PHE A 101 -21.45 3.95 1.98
N GLN A 102 -22.38 3.44 1.17
CA GLN A 102 -23.45 2.59 1.67
C GLN A 102 -22.93 1.15 1.85
N PRO A 103 -23.22 0.50 2.99
CA PRO A 103 -22.91 -0.91 3.16
C PRO A 103 -23.61 -1.71 2.06
N PRO A 104 -22.96 -2.74 1.51
CA PRO A 104 -23.62 -3.60 0.54
C PRO A 104 -24.87 -4.20 1.18
N ASP A 105 -25.92 -4.30 0.37
CA ASP A 105 -26.98 -5.27 0.58
C ASP A 105 -26.37 -6.68 0.77
N THR A 106 -27.09 -7.63 1.36
CA THR A 106 -26.55 -8.94 1.77
C THR A 106 -25.82 -9.69 0.64
N ASN A 107 -26.04 -9.34 -0.63
CA ASN A 107 -25.40 -9.91 -1.82
C ASN A 107 -24.68 -8.87 -2.72
N GLY A 108 -24.50 -7.63 -2.26
CA GLY A 108 -23.87 -6.56 -3.02
C GLY A 108 -22.35 -6.71 -3.18
N PRO A 109 -21.74 -6.08 -4.20
CA PRO A 109 -20.27 -6.00 -4.30
C PRO A 109 -19.67 -5.35 -3.05
N PRO A 110 -18.44 -5.71 -2.64
CA PRO A 110 -17.86 -5.19 -1.40
C PRO A 110 -17.82 -3.66 -1.42
N ALA A 111 -18.07 -3.04 -0.25
CA ALA A 111 -18.03 -1.59 -0.11
C ALA A 111 -16.69 -1.03 -0.59
N LEU A 112 -15.59 -1.72 -0.30
CA LEU A 112 -14.25 -1.37 -0.71
C LEU A 112 -13.75 -2.38 -1.74
N ARG A 113 -13.20 -1.91 -2.87
CA ARG A 113 -12.40 -2.71 -3.79
C ARG A 113 -11.28 -1.86 -4.41
N PHE A 114 -10.02 -2.16 -4.09
CA PHE A 114 -8.87 -1.51 -4.70
C PHE A 114 -7.88 -2.54 -5.22
N THR A 115 -7.34 -2.33 -6.40
CA THR A 115 -6.25 -3.13 -6.97
C THR A 115 -4.97 -2.34 -6.93
N LEU A 116 -3.86 -2.96 -6.54
CA LEU A 116 -2.51 -2.42 -6.60
C LEU A 116 -1.62 -3.37 -7.40
N SER A 117 -0.86 -2.83 -8.34
CA SER A 117 0.08 -3.62 -9.12
C SER A 117 1.39 -2.88 -9.36
N GLY A 118 2.48 -3.63 -9.50
CA GLY A 118 3.77 -3.08 -9.88
C GLY A 118 4.78 -4.18 -10.12
N THR A 119 5.77 -3.88 -10.94
CA THR A 119 6.80 -4.85 -11.33
C THR A 119 8.14 -4.45 -10.77
N ASN A 120 8.92 -5.44 -10.34
CA ASN A 120 10.32 -5.25 -9.92
C ASN A 120 10.51 -4.23 -8.77
N LEU A 121 9.49 -4.09 -7.92
CA LEU A 121 9.44 -3.17 -6.80
C LEU A 121 10.46 -3.56 -5.73
N ALA A 122 11.05 -2.58 -5.06
CA ALA A 122 11.82 -2.82 -3.84
C ALA A 122 10.85 -2.93 -2.65
N LEU A 123 10.61 -4.16 -2.20
CA LEU A 123 9.63 -4.48 -1.16
C LEU A 123 10.19 -4.27 0.25
N ALA A 124 11.51 -4.45 0.41
CA ALA A 124 12.21 -4.12 1.65
C ALA A 124 13.66 -3.75 1.34
N ARG A 125 14.17 -2.74 2.03
CA ARG A 125 15.57 -2.32 1.92
C ARG A 125 16.15 -2.00 3.30
N ARG A 126 17.08 -2.83 3.73
CA ARG A 126 17.89 -2.66 4.96
C ARG A 126 19.36 -2.90 4.62
N ALA A 127 20.26 -2.65 5.57
CA ALA A 127 21.70 -2.80 5.36
C ALA A 127 22.09 -4.23 4.92
N ASP A 128 21.36 -5.23 5.41
CA ASP A 128 21.62 -6.65 5.23
C ASP A 128 20.67 -7.32 4.22
N LEU A 129 19.54 -6.69 3.89
CA LEU A 129 18.48 -7.29 3.10
C LEU A 129 17.97 -6.34 2.01
N PHE A 130 17.96 -6.84 0.79
CA PHE A 130 17.29 -6.22 -0.34
C PHE A 130 16.30 -7.20 -0.96
N LEU A 131 15.01 -6.94 -0.76
CA LEU A 131 13.92 -7.78 -1.26
C LEU A 131 13.22 -7.08 -2.42
N ARG A 132 13.05 -7.80 -3.54
CA ARG A 132 12.31 -7.29 -4.70
C ARG A 132 11.27 -8.27 -5.19
N GLY A 133 10.24 -7.76 -5.85
CA GLY A 133 9.24 -8.61 -6.48
C GLY A 133 8.30 -7.88 -7.42
N ASP A 134 7.50 -8.65 -8.15
CA ASP A 134 6.26 -8.16 -8.73
C ASP A 134 5.14 -8.32 -7.71
N VAL A 135 4.19 -7.39 -7.75
CA VAL A 135 3.08 -7.32 -6.82
C VAL A 135 1.80 -7.16 -7.64
N ALA A 136 0.80 -7.98 -7.33
CA ALA A 136 -0.57 -7.86 -7.83
C ALA A 136 -1.51 -8.16 -6.68
N LEU A 137 -2.05 -7.11 -6.07
CA LEU A 137 -2.86 -7.17 -4.86
C LEU A 137 -4.25 -6.59 -5.11
N GLU A 138 -5.21 -7.10 -4.35
CA GLU A 138 -6.55 -6.59 -4.26
C GLU A 138 -6.91 -6.41 -2.79
N VAL A 139 -7.49 -5.27 -2.45
CA VAL A 139 -8.06 -4.97 -1.14
C VAL A 139 -9.57 -4.97 -1.30
N THR A 140 -10.27 -5.87 -0.59
CA THR A 140 -11.74 -5.93 -0.61
C THR A 140 -12.33 -5.89 0.79
N GLY A 141 -13.59 -5.45 0.96
CA GLY A 141 -14.33 -5.55 2.22
C GLY A 141 -14.89 -4.20 2.70
N SER A 142 -14.79 -3.92 4.00
CA SER A 142 -15.10 -2.61 4.58
C SER A 142 -13.83 -1.94 5.10
N ALA A 143 -13.58 -0.71 4.66
CA ALA A 143 -12.36 0.06 4.96
C ALA A 143 -12.07 0.23 6.46
N LEU A 144 -13.11 0.16 7.30
CA LEU A 144 -13.02 0.49 8.72
C LEU A 144 -12.88 -0.73 9.64
N THR A 145 -13.23 -1.95 9.21
CA THR A 145 -13.37 -3.07 10.16
C THR A 145 -12.92 -4.44 9.66
N ASN A 146 -12.99 -4.75 8.36
CA ASN A 146 -12.81 -6.14 7.89
C ASN A 146 -12.23 -6.27 6.48
N ALA A 147 -11.47 -5.28 6.01
CA ALA A 147 -10.82 -5.39 4.71
C ALA A 147 -9.85 -6.58 4.66
N THR A 148 -9.74 -7.19 3.49
CA THR A 148 -8.85 -8.30 3.18
C THR A 148 -7.93 -7.87 2.06
N VAL A 149 -6.62 -8.02 2.28
CA VAL A 149 -5.58 -7.84 1.26
C VAL A 149 -5.24 -9.21 0.70
N ALA A 150 -5.64 -9.45 -0.54
CA ALA A 150 -5.44 -10.70 -1.25
C ALA A 150 -4.55 -10.51 -2.48
N GLY A 151 -3.91 -11.57 -2.96
CA GLY A 151 -3.20 -11.54 -4.24
C GLY A 151 -1.86 -12.25 -4.23
N GLN A 152 -0.96 -11.80 -5.11
CA GLN A 152 0.31 -12.48 -5.40
C GLN A 152 1.49 -11.52 -5.29
N VAL A 153 2.57 -12.05 -4.73
CA VAL A 153 3.89 -11.40 -4.66
C VAL A 153 4.91 -12.37 -5.23
N ARG A 154 5.50 -12.02 -6.38
CA ARG A 154 6.51 -12.84 -7.06
C ARG A 154 7.90 -12.27 -6.86
N LEU A 155 8.61 -12.80 -5.87
CA LEU A 155 9.94 -12.40 -5.47
C LEU A 155 10.98 -12.67 -6.57
N ARG A 156 11.97 -11.79 -6.69
CA ARG A 156 13.06 -11.89 -7.67
C ARG A 156 14.31 -11.16 -7.20
N ASN A 157 15.47 -11.54 -7.76
CA ASN A 157 16.71 -10.76 -7.75
C ASN A 157 17.02 -10.07 -6.40
N SER A 158 16.82 -10.80 -5.32
CA SER A 158 16.95 -10.34 -3.94
C SER A 158 18.30 -10.75 -3.37
N LEU A 159 18.74 -10.05 -2.32
CA LEU A 159 20.03 -10.26 -1.68
C LEU A 159 19.89 -10.23 -0.17
N LEU A 160 20.46 -11.23 0.49
CA LEU A 160 20.68 -11.26 1.94
C LEU A 160 22.18 -11.36 2.19
N LEU A 161 22.73 -10.35 2.84
CA LEU A 161 24.11 -10.31 3.32
C LEU A 161 24.09 -10.52 4.83
N ARG A 162 24.74 -11.56 5.33
CA ARG A 162 24.93 -11.75 6.78
C ARG A 162 26.41 -11.79 7.09
N ASP A 163 26.90 -10.78 7.81
CA ASP A 163 28.29 -10.75 8.27
C ASP A 163 28.49 -11.57 9.54
N LEU A 164 29.70 -12.12 9.70
CA LEU A 164 30.15 -12.88 10.88
C LEU A 164 30.26 -12.01 12.15
N GLN A 165 30.00 -10.70 12.09
CA GLN A 165 30.08 -9.82 13.27
C GLN A 165 29.11 -10.26 14.39
N SER A 166 28.06 -11.02 14.08
CA SER A 166 27.17 -11.64 15.08
C SER A 166 27.76 -12.90 15.76
N LEU A 167 28.90 -13.42 15.30
CA LEU A 167 29.56 -14.61 15.88
C LEU A 167 30.81 -14.27 16.72
N VAL A 168 31.31 -13.03 16.65
CA VAL A 168 32.49 -12.57 17.41
C VAL A 168 32.10 -11.85 18.71
N SER A 169 30.83 -11.45 18.85
CA SER A 169 30.28 -10.95 20.10
C SER A 169 29.76 -12.11 20.95
N GLY A 170 30.61 -12.65 21.83
CA GLY A 170 30.16 -13.50 22.92
C GLY A 170 29.06 -12.78 23.71
N ASN A 171 27.92 -13.45 23.90
CA ASN A 171 26.73 -12.98 24.63
C ASN A 171 26.00 -11.77 24.04
N VAL A 172 25.15 -12.00 23.03
CA VAL A 172 23.72 -11.62 23.08
C VAL A 172 22.99 -12.61 22.17
N GLN A 173 22.18 -13.51 22.73
CA GLN A 173 21.09 -14.11 21.96
C GLN A 173 20.17 -12.95 21.60
N GLU A 174 20.30 -12.41 20.39
CA GLU A 174 19.23 -11.56 19.86
C GLU A 174 17.95 -12.41 19.92
N PRO A 175 16.89 -11.96 20.62
CA PRO A 175 15.62 -12.65 20.58
C PRO A 175 15.30 -12.87 19.11
N ALA A 176 14.96 -14.11 18.73
CA ALA A 176 14.51 -14.42 17.38
C ALA A 176 13.43 -13.40 17.02
N SER A 177 13.83 -12.35 16.31
CA SER A 177 13.01 -11.20 16.04
C SER A 177 11.88 -11.75 15.21
N ARG A 178 10.69 -11.85 15.83
CA ARG A 178 9.44 -12.18 15.15
C ARG A 178 9.49 -11.39 13.85
N PRO A 179 9.52 -12.05 12.67
CA PRO A 179 9.97 -11.42 11.44
C PRO A 179 9.27 -10.06 11.29
N PRO A 180 9.98 -8.93 11.51
CA PRO A 180 9.33 -7.63 11.75
C PRO A 180 8.80 -7.02 10.45
N PHE A 181 8.66 -7.84 9.41
CA PHE A 181 8.61 -7.42 8.03
C PHE A 181 7.24 -6.84 7.63
N PHE A 182 6.17 -7.08 8.41
CA PHE A 182 4.81 -6.77 7.98
C PHE A 182 3.83 -6.37 9.09
N SER A 183 4.28 -5.88 10.25
CA SER A 183 3.34 -5.41 11.28
C SER A 183 2.93 -3.95 11.04
N VAL A 184 1.69 -3.72 10.61
CA VAL A 184 1.08 -2.38 10.53
C VAL A 184 0.29 -2.13 11.80
N GLN A 185 0.79 -1.22 12.65
CA GLN A 185 0.21 -0.92 13.97
C GLN A 185 -0.91 0.13 13.98
N PRO A 186 -0.93 1.17 13.11
CA PRO A 186 -1.99 2.18 13.17
C PRO A 186 -3.37 1.60 12.83
N SER A 187 -4.35 1.91 13.70
CA SER A 187 -5.77 1.80 13.35
C SER A 187 -6.06 2.70 12.14
N PRO A 188 -6.89 2.29 11.16
CA PRO A 188 -7.76 1.11 11.16
C PRO A 188 -7.16 -0.14 10.48
N TRP A 189 -5.90 -0.13 10.05
CA TRP A 189 -5.39 -1.15 9.12
C TRP A 189 -4.91 -2.43 9.79
N GLY A 190 -4.51 -2.39 11.07
CA GLY A 190 -3.92 -3.56 11.74
C GLY A 190 -4.82 -4.81 11.74
N ASP A 191 -6.14 -4.65 11.71
CA ASP A 191 -7.12 -5.76 11.69
C ASP A 191 -7.45 -6.27 10.29
N TRP A 192 -6.86 -5.69 9.24
CA TRP A 192 -7.07 -6.17 7.89
C TRP A 192 -6.47 -7.55 7.72
N ARG A 193 -7.23 -8.45 7.09
CA ARG A 193 -6.82 -9.84 6.85
C ARG A 193 -5.85 -9.94 5.68
N LEU A 194 -5.00 -10.96 5.74
CA LEU A 194 -4.06 -11.29 4.67
C LEU A 194 -4.47 -12.60 3.99
N ASP A 195 -4.41 -12.62 2.66
CA ASP A 195 -4.50 -13.83 1.83
C ASP A 195 -3.54 -13.68 0.64
N LEU A 196 -2.24 -13.75 0.92
CA LEU A 196 -1.21 -13.52 -0.09
C LEU A 196 -0.44 -14.79 -0.41
N ARG A 197 -0.28 -15.07 -1.70
CA ARG A 197 0.68 -16.05 -2.19
C ARG A 197 2.00 -15.35 -2.48
N VAL A 198 3.05 -15.75 -1.77
CA VAL A 198 4.40 -15.21 -1.90
C VAL A 198 5.31 -16.30 -2.46
N GLU A 199 5.79 -16.11 -3.68
CA GLU A 199 6.55 -17.13 -4.40
C GLU A 199 7.82 -16.56 -5.03
N GLY A 200 8.84 -17.41 -5.20
CA GLY A 200 10.04 -17.06 -5.94
C GLY A 200 10.94 -18.26 -6.17
N ASP A 201 11.41 -18.44 -7.41
CA ASP A 201 12.43 -19.44 -7.75
C ASP A 201 13.83 -18.81 -7.71
N ARG A 202 14.73 -19.39 -6.90
CA ARG A 202 16.14 -19.00 -6.71
C ARG A 202 16.31 -17.49 -6.64
N PHE A 203 15.33 -16.85 -5.98
CA PHE A 203 15.12 -15.42 -6.05
C PHE A 203 16.07 -14.67 -5.12
N LEU A 204 16.46 -15.29 -4.00
CA LEU A 204 17.27 -14.67 -2.97
C LEU A 204 18.67 -15.26 -2.98
N ARG A 205 19.66 -14.43 -3.29
CA ARG A 205 21.06 -14.78 -3.11
C ARG A 205 21.42 -14.54 -1.64
N VAL A 206 21.82 -15.60 -0.95
CA VAL A 206 22.32 -15.52 0.42
C VAL A 206 23.85 -15.55 0.35
N VAL A 207 24.48 -14.52 0.91
CA VAL A 207 25.92 -14.41 1.01
C VAL A 207 26.29 -14.21 2.47
N THR A 208 26.95 -15.21 3.02
CA THR A 208 27.63 -15.14 4.31
C THR A 208 29.09 -15.53 4.09
N PRO A 209 29.99 -15.25 5.05
CA PRO A 209 31.39 -15.66 4.90
C PRO A 209 31.60 -17.17 4.78
N VAL A 210 30.69 -17.99 5.31
CA VAL A 210 30.77 -19.47 5.28
C VAL A 210 29.78 -20.12 4.31
N PHE A 211 28.83 -19.36 3.76
CA PHE A 211 27.77 -19.91 2.92
C PHE A 211 27.43 -18.98 1.75
N ARG A 212 27.34 -19.55 0.55
CA ARG A 212 26.80 -18.87 -0.64
C ARG A 212 25.78 -19.79 -1.30
N GLY A 213 24.54 -19.32 -1.41
CA GLY A 213 23.46 -20.11 -2.00
C GLY A 213 22.36 -19.26 -2.59
N ARG A 214 21.37 -19.93 -3.17
CA ARG A 214 20.17 -19.31 -3.73
C ARG A 214 18.94 -19.95 -3.13
N VAL A 215 18.02 -19.13 -2.66
CA VAL A 215 16.83 -19.58 -1.97
C VAL A 215 15.61 -19.47 -2.89
N SER A 216 14.78 -20.50 -2.88
CA SER A 216 13.43 -20.51 -3.44
C SER A 216 12.40 -20.56 -2.30
N SER A 217 11.22 -19.99 -2.51
CA SER A 217 10.13 -20.05 -1.51
C SER A 217 8.77 -20.17 -2.16
N GLY A 218 7.88 -20.91 -1.51
CA GLY A 218 6.44 -20.91 -1.77
C GLY A 218 5.70 -20.76 -0.45
N LEU A 219 5.26 -19.55 -0.15
CA LEU A 219 4.65 -19.20 1.13
C LEU A 219 3.24 -18.67 0.92
N GLN A 220 2.36 -19.04 1.84
CA GLN A 220 1.06 -18.43 2.03
C GLN A 220 1.14 -17.50 3.25
N LEU A 221 0.86 -16.22 3.05
CA LEU A 221 0.76 -15.23 4.12
C LEU A 221 -0.70 -15.01 4.50
N THR A 222 -1.04 -15.33 5.74
CA THR A 222 -2.38 -15.20 6.33
C THR A 222 -2.33 -14.41 7.64
N GLY A 223 -3.41 -14.44 8.42
CA GLY A 223 -3.54 -13.67 9.66
C GLY A 223 -3.99 -12.24 9.37
N THR A 224 -3.48 -11.28 10.13
CA THR A 224 -3.79 -9.86 9.96
C THR A 224 -2.55 -9.04 9.64
N LEU A 225 -2.71 -7.80 9.19
CA LEU A 225 -1.60 -6.86 9.05
C LEU A 225 -0.89 -6.60 10.39
N ARG A 226 -1.54 -6.76 11.54
CA ARG A 226 -0.89 -6.67 12.84
C ARG A 226 -0.11 -7.94 13.18
N GLU A 227 -0.71 -9.09 12.91
CA GLU A 227 -0.20 -10.42 13.26
C GLU A 227 -0.18 -11.33 12.03
N PRO A 228 0.79 -11.13 11.11
CA PRO A 228 0.91 -11.93 9.91
C PRO A 228 1.48 -13.31 10.23
N VAL A 229 0.96 -14.33 9.55
CA VAL A 229 1.41 -15.73 9.68
C VAL A 229 1.87 -16.22 8.31
N ALA A 230 3.10 -16.69 8.19
CA ALA A 230 3.64 -17.26 6.96
C ALA A 230 3.71 -18.79 7.09
N LEU A 231 3.07 -19.49 6.15
CA LEU A 231 3.03 -20.96 6.08
C LEU A 231 3.59 -21.43 4.73
N GLY A 232 4.40 -22.47 4.71
CA GLY A 232 4.93 -23.06 3.47
C GLY A 232 6.41 -23.37 3.58
N ASP A 233 7.06 -23.52 2.43
CA ASP A 233 8.41 -24.07 2.34
C ASP A 233 9.42 -23.05 1.82
N VAL A 234 10.65 -23.20 2.31
CA VAL A 234 11.83 -22.46 1.87
C VAL A 234 12.92 -23.48 1.57
N THR A 235 13.50 -23.40 0.37
CA THR A 235 14.53 -24.32 -0.11
C THR A 235 15.78 -23.56 -0.52
N VAL A 236 16.96 -24.18 -0.36
CA VAL A 236 18.28 -23.56 -0.48
C VAL A 236 19.16 -24.35 -1.45
#